data_AF-A0A2D2DGK1-F1
#
_entry.id   AF-A0A2D2DGK1-F1
#
_cell.length_a   1.000
_cell.length_b   1.000
_cell.length_c   1.000
_cell.angle_alpha   90.00
_cell.angle_beta   90.00
_cell.angle_gamma   90.00
#
_symmetry.space_group_name_H-M   'P 1'
#
loop_
_entity.id
_entity.type
_entity.pdbx_description
1 polymer ?
#
loop_
_entity_poly.entity_id
_entity_poly.type
_entity_poly.pdbx_seq_one_letter_code
_entity_poly.pdbx_strand_id
1 'polypeptide(L)'
;MENNHLVLREIIDLFVEPSRKARYVYLWEKPKRRSQLLDELLHDAGYLRHDRRRELDPPLSDPDQLLALMRKKGAGKTCHAFGRSEFDGQETDLCAALAEVAGRMCEVVLYSREAKVAFVEEHDGHQFILSVK
;
A
#
# COMPACT_ATOMS: atom_id res chain seq x y z
N MET A 1 -16.28 7.43 11.59
CA MET A 1 -15.50 7.65 10.35
C MET A 1 -14.04 7.66 10.76
N GLU A 2 -13.34 6.59 10.41
CA GLU A 2 -11.93 6.41 10.76
C GLU A 2 -11.09 7.46 10.04
N ASN A 3 -10.12 8.05 10.73
CA ASN A 3 -9.30 9.09 10.14
C ASN A 3 -8.25 8.42 9.22
N ASN A 4 -8.56 8.24 7.93
CA ASN A 4 -7.66 7.61 6.94
C ASN A 4 -6.26 8.24 6.90
N HIS A 5 -6.14 9.49 7.35
CA HIS A 5 -4.86 10.13 7.62
C HIS A 5 -3.98 9.35 8.61
N LEU A 6 -4.55 8.84 9.70
CA LEU A 6 -3.82 8.03 10.70
C LEU A 6 -3.41 6.66 10.16
N VAL A 7 -4.18 6.10 9.23
CA VAL A 7 -3.82 4.83 8.58
C VAL A 7 -2.57 5.01 7.72
N LEU A 8 -2.46 6.13 6.99
CA LEU A 8 -1.24 6.43 6.23
C LEU A 8 -0.02 6.61 7.16
N ARG A 9 -0.21 7.18 8.36
CA ARG A 9 0.85 7.24 9.40
C ARG A 9 1.30 5.85 9.83
N GLU A 10 0.35 4.93 10.00
CA GLU A 10 0.61 3.55 10.38
C GLU A 10 1.40 2.79 9.30
N ILE A 11 1.06 2.97 8.02
CA ILE A 11 1.83 2.43 6.88
C ILE A 11 3.28 2.92 6.95
N ILE A 12 3.50 4.22 7.19
CA ILE A 12 4.85 4.80 7.35
C ILE A 12 5.59 4.14 8.52
N ASP A 13 4.93 3.94 9.66
CA ASP A 13 5.57 3.33 10.82
C ASP A 13 5.91 1.85 10.63
N LEU A 14 5.06 1.12 9.92
CA LEU A 14 5.24 -0.31 9.73
C LEU A 14 6.19 -0.62 8.58
N PHE A 15 6.13 0.13 7.49
CA PHE A 15 6.74 -0.32 6.24
C PHE A 15 7.79 0.61 5.68
N VAL A 16 7.93 1.86 6.12
CA VAL A 16 9.03 2.73 5.63
C VAL A 16 10.32 2.41 6.38
N GLU A 17 11.44 2.37 5.65
CA GLU A 17 12.78 2.18 6.22
C GLU A 17 13.05 3.19 7.35
N PRO A 18 13.60 2.78 8.51
CA PRO A 18 13.80 3.68 9.65
C PRO A 18 14.58 4.95 9.32
N SER A 19 15.57 4.86 8.42
CA SER A 19 16.38 5.99 7.96
C SER A 19 15.58 7.05 7.17
N ARG A 20 14.42 6.67 6.63
CA ARG A 20 13.54 7.54 5.83
C ARG A 20 12.33 8.04 6.62
N LYS A 21 11.93 7.39 7.72
CA LYS A 21 10.70 7.70 8.45
C LYS A 21 10.50 9.19 8.77
N ALA A 22 11.54 9.89 9.24
CA ALA A 22 11.43 11.31 9.58
C ALA A 22 10.97 12.19 8.38
N ARG A 23 11.44 11.87 7.18
CA ARG A 23 11.03 12.53 5.93
C ARG A 23 9.54 12.33 5.65
N TYR A 24 9.09 11.08 5.74
CA TYR A 24 7.69 10.70 5.47
C TYR A 24 6.74 11.27 6.52
N VAL A 25 7.13 11.26 7.80
CA VAL A 25 6.35 11.88 8.89
C VAL A 25 6.19 13.38 8.67
N TYR A 26 7.27 14.08 8.31
CA TYR A 26 7.20 15.51 8.00
C TYR A 26 6.26 15.83 6.82
N LEU A 27 6.24 14.98 5.79
CA LEU A 27 5.30 15.13 4.67
C LEU A 27 3.87 14.85 5.11
N TRP A 28 3.67 13.80 5.90
CA TRP A 28 2.38 13.41 6.45
C TRP A 28 1.76 14.51 7.33
N GLU A 29 2.53 15.15 8.21
CA GLU A 29 2.05 16.27 9.05
C GLU A 29 1.54 17.49 8.25
N LYS A 30 1.81 17.52 6.94
CA LYS A 30 1.44 18.62 6.04
C LYS A 30 0.41 18.14 5.03
N PRO A 31 -0.91 18.34 5.25
CA PRO A 31 -1.95 17.89 4.34
C PRO A 31 -1.75 18.34 2.88
N LYS A 32 -1.23 19.56 2.66
CA LYS A 32 -0.89 20.09 1.33
C LYS A 32 0.20 19.30 0.58
N ARG A 33 0.92 18.40 1.26
CA ARG A 33 1.98 17.56 0.71
C ARG A 33 1.57 16.09 0.56
N ARG A 34 0.28 15.76 0.71
CA ARG A 34 -0.21 14.39 0.54
C ARG A 34 0.16 13.78 -0.82
N SER A 35 0.05 14.55 -1.91
CA SER A 35 0.47 14.08 -3.24
C SER A 35 1.96 13.71 -3.24
N GLN A 36 2.83 14.63 -2.82
CA GLN A 36 4.26 14.38 -2.69
C GLN A 36 4.58 13.17 -1.80
N LEU A 37 3.85 12.98 -0.71
CA LEU A 37 4.02 11.83 0.17
C LEU A 37 3.71 10.51 -0.56
N LEU A 38 2.61 10.45 -1.31
CA LEU A 38 2.22 9.24 -2.03
C LEU A 38 3.14 8.98 -3.23
N ASP A 39 3.51 10.04 -3.96
CA ASP A 39 4.49 9.96 -5.04
C ASP A 39 5.81 9.39 -4.50
N GLU A 40 6.33 9.89 -3.38
CA GLU A 40 7.56 9.33 -2.78
C GLU A 40 7.37 7.89 -2.26
N LEU A 41 6.21 7.55 -1.69
CA LEU A 41 5.94 6.24 -1.08
C LEU A 41 5.76 5.11 -2.09
N LEU A 42 5.15 5.41 -3.24
CA LEU A 42 4.64 4.42 -4.20
C LEU A 42 5.46 4.35 -5.49
N HIS A 43 6.43 5.25 -5.66
CA HIS A 43 7.28 5.29 -6.84
C HIS A 43 8.53 4.41 -6.73
N ASP A 44 9.02 4.16 -5.50
CA ASP A 44 10.21 3.34 -5.25
C ASP A 44 10.11 2.57 -3.92
N ALA A 45 9.79 1.29 -4.03
CA ALA A 45 9.67 0.32 -2.95
C ALA A 45 11.02 0.08 -2.27
N GLY A 46 12.13 0.55 -2.86
CA GLY A 46 13.44 0.68 -2.24
C GLY A 46 13.41 1.43 -0.91
N TYR A 47 12.45 2.33 -0.70
CA TYR A 47 12.24 3.03 0.58
C TYR A 47 11.36 2.28 1.59
N LEU A 48 10.74 1.18 1.16
CA LEU A 48 10.03 0.26 2.04
C LEU A 48 11.01 -0.73 2.67
N ARG A 49 10.66 -1.19 3.85
CA ARG A 49 11.47 -2.09 4.68
C ARG A 49 11.79 -3.38 3.96
N HIS A 50 13.07 -3.65 3.72
CA HIS A 50 13.51 -4.86 3.03
C HIS A 50 13.08 -6.14 3.78
N ASP A 51 13.07 -6.11 5.12
CA ASP A 51 12.66 -7.24 5.97
C ASP A 51 11.14 -7.46 6.01
N ARG A 52 10.35 -6.56 5.41
CA ARG A 52 8.88 -6.60 5.42
C ARG A 52 8.26 -6.59 4.04
N ARG A 53 9.06 -6.45 2.98
CA ARG A 53 8.60 -6.44 1.59
C ARG A 53 8.97 -7.74 0.90
N ARG A 54 8.05 -8.27 0.10
CA ARG A 54 8.29 -9.39 -0.80
C ARG A 54 7.82 -9.00 -2.19
N GLU A 55 8.76 -8.94 -3.13
CA GLU A 55 8.48 -8.72 -4.54
C GLU A 55 7.68 -9.90 -5.13
N LEU A 56 6.79 -9.59 -6.06
CA LEU A 56 6.06 -10.55 -6.88
C LEU A 56 6.71 -10.56 -8.25
N ASP A 57 7.59 -11.53 -8.48
CA ASP A 57 8.24 -11.78 -9.76
C ASP A 57 7.92 -13.21 -10.24
N PRO A 58 7.12 -13.38 -11.31
CA PRO A 58 6.51 -12.32 -12.13
C PRO A 58 5.37 -11.58 -11.40
N PRO A 59 5.04 -10.35 -11.83
CA PRO A 59 3.86 -9.63 -11.36
C PRO A 59 2.56 -10.40 -11.63
N LEU A 60 1.56 -10.21 -10.77
CA LEU A 60 0.24 -10.80 -10.87
C LEU A 60 -0.77 -9.76 -11.35
N SER A 61 -1.37 -9.98 -12.52
CA SER A 61 -2.47 -9.16 -13.04
C SER A 61 -3.85 -9.69 -12.68
N ASP A 62 -3.94 -10.91 -12.14
CA ASP A 62 -5.18 -11.56 -11.74
C ASP A 62 -5.58 -11.12 -10.31
N PRO A 63 -6.68 -10.36 -10.14
CA PRO A 63 -7.14 -9.91 -8.83
C PRO A 63 -7.42 -11.05 -7.85
N ASP A 64 -7.88 -12.21 -8.35
CA ASP A 64 -8.22 -13.35 -7.49
C ASP A 64 -6.96 -14.01 -6.90
N GLN A 65 -5.87 -14.03 -7.66
CA GLN A 65 -4.57 -14.53 -7.18
C GLN A 65 -3.99 -13.60 -6.11
N LEU A 66 -4.06 -12.29 -6.33
CA LEU A 66 -3.65 -11.30 -5.32
C LEU A 66 -4.53 -11.37 -4.07
N LEU A 67 -5.84 -11.52 -4.23
CA LEU A 67 -6.78 -11.66 -3.12
C LEU A 67 -6.47 -12.91 -2.29
N ALA A 68 -6.24 -14.05 -2.95
CA ALA A 68 -5.86 -15.30 -2.28
C ALA A 68 -4.54 -15.14 -1.52
N LEU A 69 -3.57 -14.44 -2.10
CA LEU A 69 -2.27 -14.17 -1.49
C LEU A 69 -2.40 -13.26 -0.25
N MET A 70 -3.14 -12.16 -0.36
CA MET A 70 -3.44 -11.24 0.73
C MET A 70 -4.16 -11.95 1.88
N ARG A 71 -5.18 -12.76 1.56
CA ARG A 71 -5.93 -13.56 2.55
C ARG A 71 -5.06 -14.62 3.23
N LYS A 72 -4.13 -15.25 2.50
CA LYS A 72 -3.15 -16.17 3.09
C LYS A 72 -2.27 -15.48 4.14
N LYS A 73 -2.05 -14.17 4.01
CA LYS A 73 -1.37 -13.32 5.01
C LYS A 73 -2.31 -12.75 6.09
N GLY A 74 -3.59 -13.10 6.04
CA GLY A 74 -4.60 -12.75 7.03
C GLY A 74 -5.46 -11.55 6.67
N ALA A 75 -5.34 -10.99 5.46
CA ALA A 75 -6.14 -9.84 5.05
C ALA A 75 -7.65 -10.13 5.17
N GLY A 76 -8.37 -9.13 5.69
CA GLY A 76 -9.82 -9.19 5.88
C GLY A 76 -10.60 -8.97 4.58
N LYS A 77 -11.86 -8.54 4.74
CA LYS A 77 -12.72 -8.15 3.61
C LYS A 77 -12.45 -6.74 3.11
N THR A 78 -12.03 -5.84 3.99
CA THR A 78 -11.80 -4.44 3.66
C THR A 78 -10.32 -4.09 3.69
N CYS A 79 -9.97 -3.02 2.97
CA CYS A 79 -8.66 -2.41 2.99
C CYS A 79 -8.77 -0.89 2.87
N HIS A 80 -7.73 -0.17 3.29
CA HIS A 80 -7.56 1.24 2.97
C HIS A 80 -6.73 1.38 1.72
N ALA A 81 -7.23 2.14 0.75
CA ALA A 81 -6.54 2.42 -0.50
C ALA A 81 -5.91 3.82 -0.47
N PHE A 82 -4.67 3.94 -0.95
CA PHE A 82 -4.00 5.22 -1.16
C PHE A 82 -3.20 5.16 -2.47
N GLY A 83 -3.26 6.23 -3.26
CA GLY A 83 -2.54 6.34 -4.53
C GLY A 83 -3.46 6.66 -5.69
N ARG A 84 -3.05 6.27 -6.90
CA ARG A 84 -3.84 6.50 -8.12
C ARG A 84 -4.95 5.46 -8.23
N SER A 85 -6.07 5.68 -7.55
CA SER A 85 -7.26 4.82 -7.64
C SER A 85 -8.52 5.63 -7.34
N GLU A 86 -9.68 5.12 -7.74
CA GLU A 86 -10.99 5.67 -7.38
C GLU A 86 -11.25 5.59 -5.86
N PHE A 87 -10.58 4.66 -5.17
CA PHE A 87 -10.67 4.48 -3.72
C PHE A 87 -9.63 5.30 -2.92
N ASP A 88 -8.90 6.23 -3.55
CA ASP A 88 -7.84 6.98 -2.86
C ASP A 88 -8.32 7.65 -1.56
N GLY A 89 -7.68 7.30 -0.45
CA GLY A 89 -8.02 7.80 0.87
C GLY A 89 -9.33 7.25 1.44
N GLN A 90 -9.80 6.09 0.99
CA GLN A 90 -11.02 5.43 1.44
C GLN A 90 -10.74 4.04 2.04
N GLU A 91 -11.64 3.58 2.91
CA GLU A 91 -11.77 2.16 3.24
C GLU A 91 -12.78 1.55 2.26
N THR A 92 -12.42 0.44 1.62
CA THR A 92 -13.23 -0.21 0.58
C THR A 92 -13.11 -1.74 0.67
N ASP A 93 -13.91 -2.45 -0.12
CA ASP A 93 -13.78 -3.89 -0.28
C ASP A 93 -12.47 -4.25 -1.00
N LEU A 94 -11.70 -5.18 -0.42
CA LEU A 94 -10.39 -5.58 -0.92
C LEU A 94 -10.47 -6.23 -2.31
N CYS A 95 -11.53 -7.00 -2.58
CA CYS A 95 -11.71 -7.63 -3.89
C CYS A 95 -11.98 -6.56 -4.96
N ALA A 96 -12.88 -5.61 -4.67
CA ALA A 96 -13.18 -4.50 -5.57
C ALA A 96 -11.94 -3.64 -5.85
N ALA A 97 -11.16 -3.31 -4.82
CA ALA A 97 -9.93 -2.53 -4.97
C ALA A 97 -8.88 -3.26 -5.81
N LEU A 98 -8.66 -4.55 -5.58
CA LEU A 98 -7.74 -5.36 -6.39
C LEU A 98 -8.19 -5.44 -7.86
N ALA A 99 -9.49 -5.61 -8.12
CA ALA A 99 -10.04 -5.62 -9.47
C ALA A 99 -9.84 -4.28 -10.21
N GLU A 100 -9.81 -3.17 -9.46
CA GLU A 100 -9.54 -1.85 -10.01
C GLU A 100 -8.07 -1.66 -10.39
N VAL A 101 -7.12 -2.17 -9.60
CA VAL A 101 -5.71 -1.74 -9.72
C VAL A 101 -4.75 -2.80 -10.24
N ALA A 102 -5.05 -4.09 -10.07
CA ALA A 102 -4.10 -5.17 -10.32
C ALA A 102 -3.58 -5.18 -11.77
N GLY A 103 -2.25 -5.06 -11.92
CA GLY A 103 -1.56 -5.12 -13.19
C GLY A 103 -1.82 -3.92 -14.11
N ARG A 104 -2.32 -2.81 -13.55
CA ARG A 104 -2.59 -1.57 -14.30
C ARG A 104 -1.44 -0.55 -14.23
N MET A 105 -0.32 -0.91 -13.61
CA MET A 105 0.85 -0.05 -13.39
C MET A 105 0.46 1.23 -12.67
N CYS A 106 -0.33 1.06 -11.61
CA CYS A 106 -0.96 2.15 -10.90
C CYS A 106 -0.31 2.32 -9.53
N GLU A 107 0.39 3.44 -9.31
CA GLU A 107 1.03 3.81 -8.05
C GLU A 107 0.03 3.77 -6.88
N VAL A 108 -0.11 2.61 -6.23
CA VAL A 108 -1.16 2.36 -5.23
C VAL A 108 -0.67 1.46 -4.11
N VAL A 109 -1.22 1.68 -2.90
CA VAL A 109 -1.14 0.75 -1.77
C VAL A 109 -2.54 0.39 -1.29
N LEU A 110 -2.82 -0.91 -1.18
CA LEU A 110 -4.02 -1.47 -0.56
C LEU A 110 -3.64 -2.10 0.76
N TYR A 111 -4.03 -1.49 1.87
CA TYR A 111 -3.61 -1.88 3.22
C TYR A 111 -4.76 -2.49 4.03
N SER A 112 -4.63 -3.77 4.38
CA SER A 112 -5.51 -4.44 5.34
C SER A 112 -4.97 -4.22 6.76
N ARG A 113 -5.59 -3.26 7.47
CA ARG A 113 -5.13 -2.77 8.78
C ARG A 113 -5.07 -3.84 9.86
N GLU A 114 -6.12 -4.64 10.04
CA GLU A 114 -6.19 -5.68 11.09
C GLU A 114 -5.04 -6.70 10.97
N ALA A 115 -4.72 -7.08 9.74
CA ALA A 115 -3.69 -8.06 9.43
C ALA A 115 -2.29 -7.46 9.26
N LYS A 116 -2.20 -6.12 9.20
CA LYS A 116 -0.96 -5.38 8.93
C LYS A 116 -0.24 -5.92 7.70
N VAL A 117 -0.99 -6.04 6.61
CA VAL A 117 -0.52 -6.51 5.31
C VAL A 117 -0.97 -5.54 4.23
N ALA A 118 -0.11 -5.27 3.25
CA ALA A 118 -0.45 -4.43 2.11
C ALA A 118 -0.02 -5.07 0.78
N PHE A 119 -0.76 -4.74 -0.26
CA PHE A 119 -0.32 -4.86 -1.64
C PHE A 119 0.13 -3.48 -2.12
N VAL A 120 1.24 -3.43 -2.87
CA VAL A 120 1.74 -2.23 -3.53
C VAL A 120 1.95 -2.54 -5.00
N GLU A 121 1.53 -1.63 -5.86
CA GLU A 121 1.89 -1.61 -7.28
C GLU A 121 2.53 -0.26 -7.62
N GLU A 122 3.64 -0.31 -8.34
CA GLU A 122 4.40 0.86 -8.75
C GLU A 122 4.05 1.27 -10.19
N HIS A 123 4.53 2.45 -10.59
CA HIS A 123 4.29 3.03 -11.92
C HIS A 123 4.85 2.20 -13.09
N ASP A 124 5.82 1.32 -12.85
CA ASP A 124 6.46 0.46 -13.84
C ASP A 124 5.94 -0.99 -13.79
N GLY A 125 4.94 -1.26 -12.94
CA GLY A 125 4.31 -2.58 -12.79
C GLY A 125 5.00 -3.51 -11.81
N HIS A 126 6.06 -3.07 -11.11
CA HIS A 126 6.60 -3.81 -9.99
C HIS A 126 5.55 -3.94 -8.88
N GLN A 127 5.46 -5.13 -8.30
CA GLN A 127 4.45 -5.46 -7.30
C GLN A 127 5.07 -6.04 -6.05
N PHE A 128 4.54 -5.63 -4.90
CA PHE A 128 5.04 -6.07 -3.61
C PHE A 128 3.91 -6.44 -2.66
N ILE A 129 4.17 -7.45 -1.82
CA ILE A 129 3.40 -7.67 -0.60
C ILE A 129 4.23 -7.19 0.58
N LEU A 130 3.63 -6.31 1.39
CA LEU A 130 4.19 -5.86 2.65
C LEU A 130 3.54 -6.62 3.80
N SER A 131 4.31 -7.10 4.78
CA SER A 131 3.77 -7.77 5.96
C SER A 131 4.68 -7.63 7.17
N VAL A 132 4.09 -7.59 8.37
CA VAL A 132 4.83 -7.62 9.65
C VAL A 132 5.13 -9.04 10.16
N LYS A 133 4.70 -10.07 9.42
CA LYS A 133 4.85 -11.50 9.74
C LYS A 133 5.69 -12.26 8.71
#